data_AF-A0A7D7N7Z5-F1
#
_entry.id   AF-A0A7D7N7Z5-F1
#
_cell.length_a   1.000
_cell.length_b   1.000
_cell.length_c   1.000
_cell.angle_alpha   90.00
_cell.angle_beta   90.00
_cell.angle_gamma   90.00
#
_symmetry.space_group_name_H-M   'P 1'
#
loop_
_entity.id
_entity.type
_entity.pdbx_description
1 polymer ?
#
loop_
_entity_poly.entity_id
_entity_poly.type
_entity_poly.pdbx_seq_one_letter_code
_entity_poly.pdbx_strand_id
1 'polypeptide(L)'
;MKTLQDWLGHLENAYTGGVAHSNGVIDMGLERVGAVKEKMGLKPACPVVVVAGTNGKGSVCAFLARIYTEAGFKTGVLTSPHILRYNERIRIDTRPVADEAITAAFERIEAARGDIPLTYFEFNTLAAVDIFCREQVEVMILEVGLGGRLDAVNVFDADVAAVTSVDLDHQAFLGDTVEQVAFEKAGVFRAGKPAVCAQHPPPESLRRHAEDIGADLLLVGRDYGFSRLEQQQWSFHWHPQQSAWFSGSRNRNALPLPALRGAYQLNNAACALAVLECLNSRLPVDIGAIKRGLLTVVNPGRFQVLPGRPLTILDVGHNPHAARAMRQSLMALPFAEKRLAVFSMLGDKDLAGVVSLLKDQFDEWLVAPLAMPRGLSAEALQERLAAAGVENVRRFPDVASAYRAALSEAGENDRIAAFGSFHTVAEIMALLPPQE
;
A
#
# COMPACT_ATOMS: atom_id res chain seq x y z
N MET A 1 28.29 -2.10 -10.88
CA MET A 1 27.98 -3.16 -9.89
C MET A 1 27.50 -4.39 -10.66
N LYS A 2 27.65 -5.63 -10.14
CA LYS A 2 27.42 -6.84 -10.97
C LYS A 2 26.05 -7.46 -10.74
N THR A 3 25.48 -7.35 -9.55
CA THR A 3 24.18 -7.95 -9.19
C THR A 3 23.20 -6.89 -8.66
N LEU A 4 21.90 -7.21 -8.63
CA LEU A 4 20.91 -6.35 -7.98
C LEU A 4 21.24 -6.16 -6.50
N GLN A 5 21.69 -7.22 -5.81
CA GLN A 5 22.06 -7.12 -4.39
C GLN A 5 23.23 -6.15 -4.16
N ASP A 6 24.23 -6.12 -5.04
CA ASP A 6 25.33 -5.14 -4.97
C ASP A 6 24.80 -3.71 -5.08
N TRP A 7 23.86 -3.49 -6.01
CA TRP A 7 23.20 -2.20 -6.18
C TRP A 7 22.40 -1.78 -4.95
N LEU A 8 21.60 -2.68 -4.38
CA LEU A 8 20.82 -2.38 -3.19
C LEU A 8 21.74 -2.04 -2.00
N GLY A 9 22.81 -2.82 -1.80
CA GLY A 9 23.81 -2.52 -0.77
C GLY A 9 24.53 -1.18 -0.99
N HIS A 10 24.77 -0.79 -2.24
CA HIS A 10 25.28 0.53 -2.56
C HIS A 10 24.26 1.63 -2.20
N LEU A 11 23.02 1.51 -2.67
CA LEU A 11 21.97 2.52 -2.47
C LEU A 11 21.59 2.73 -1.00
N GLU A 12 21.64 1.68 -0.19
CA GLU A 12 21.40 1.76 1.26
C GLU A 12 22.47 2.58 1.99
N ASN A 13 23.70 2.62 1.46
CA ASN A 13 24.84 3.30 2.06
C ASN A 13 25.24 4.61 1.35
N ALA A 14 24.76 4.84 0.13
CA ALA A 14 25.18 5.95 -0.73
C ALA A 14 24.70 7.32 -0.22
N TYR A 15 23.58 7.35 0.51
CA TYR A 15 23.00 8.60 1.01
C TYR A 15 22.97 8.62 2.54
N THR A 16 23.71 9.56 3.14
CA THR A 16 23.83 9.72 4.60
C THR A 16 23.20 11.00 5.13
N GLY A 17 22.62 11.85 4.26
CA GLY A 17 22.15 13.19 4.61
C GLY A 17 20.76 13.28 5.25
N GLY A 18 20.07 12.16 5.52
CA GLY A 18 18.68 12.13 5.98
C GLY A 18 18.41 11.27 7.21
N VAL A 19 17.13 10.99 7.48
CA VAL A 19 16.68 10.24 8.65
C VAL A 19 16.41 8.77 8.30
N ALA A 20 16.97 7.83 9.06
CA ALA A 20 16.78 6.39 8.83
C ALA A 20 15.31 5.95 8.98
N HIS A 21 14.80 5.16 8.02
CA HIS A 21 13.42 4.67 7.97
C HIS A 21 13.33 3.24 7.37
N SER A 22 12.15 2.61 7.37
CA SER A 22 11.93 1.22 6.88
C SER A 22 12.08 1.05 5.38
N ASN A 23 12.21 2.17 4.67
CA ASN A 23 12.42 2.22 3.23
C ASN A 23 13.80 2.79 2.88
N GLY A 24 14.75 2.81 3.83
CA GLY A 24 16.04 3.48 3.70
C GLY A 24 16.05 4.87 4.34
N VAL A 25 17.06 5.68 4.03
CA VAL A 25 17.18 7.05 4.52
C VAL A 25 16.16 7.95 3.81
N ILE A 26 15.36 8.69 4.58
CA ILE A 26 14.39 9.68 4.09
C ILE A 26 15.03 11.06 4.12
N ASP A 27 14.97 11.73 2.98
CA ASP A 27 15.19 13.16 2.85
C ASP A 27 14.16 13.71 1.86
N MET A 28 13.20 14.46 2.40
CA MET A 28 12.01 14.90 1.68
C MET A 28 12.34 16.10 0.80
N GLY A 29 12.02 16.03 -0.49
CA GLY A 29 12.29 17.10 -1.43
C GLY A 29 12.18 16.61 -2.86
N LEU A 30 11.88 17.53 -3.78
CA LEU A 30 11.69 17.20 -5.21
C LEU A 30 12.83 17.69 -6.09
N GLU A 31 13.68 18.58 -5.60
CA GLU A 31 14.73 19.24 -6.40
C GLU A 31 15.76 18.24 -6.95
N ARG A 32 16.27 17.36 -6.09
CA ARG A 32 17.31 16.38 -6.44
C ARG A 32 16.80 15.36 -7.47
N VAL A 33 15.73 14.66 -7.14
CA VAL A 33 15.09 13.69 -8.05
C VAL A 33 14.53 14.34 -9.31
N GLY A 34 14.00 15.56 -9.22
CA GLY A 34 13.52 16.34 -10.37
C GLY A 34 14.63 16.67 -11.36
N ALA A 35 15.78 17.12 -10.87
CA ALA A 35 16.94 17.40 -11.72
C ALA A 35 17.44 16.14 -12.44
N VAL A 36 17.45 14.98 -11.78
CA VAL A 36 17.86 13.71 -12.42
C VAL A 36 16.81 13.22 -13.43
N LYS A 37 15.52 13.33 -13.11
CA LYS A 37 14.41 13.07 -14.05
C LYS A 37 14.58 13.88 -15.34
N GLU A 38 14.91 15.17 -15.23
CA GLU A 38 15.14 16.05 -16.38
C GLU A 38 16.36 15.62 -17.20
N LYS A 39 17.50 15.34 -16.54
CA LYS A 39 18.72 14.85 -17.21
C LYS A 39 18.50 13.53 -17.95
N MET A 40 17.68 12.64 -17.39
CA MET A 40 17.31 11.36 -18.02
C MET A 40 16.25 11.53 -19.12
N GLY A 41 15.59 12.69 -19.23
CA GLY A 41 14.51 12.91 -20.17
C GLY A 41 13.25 12.09 -19.88
N LEU A 42 13.00 11.73 -18.62
CA LEU A 42 11.86 10.89 -18.24
C LEU A 42 10.54 11.67 -18.33
N LYS A 43 9.81 11.42 -19.43
CA LYS A 43 8.51 12.02 -19.72
C LYS A 43 7.51 10.91 -20.05
N PRO A 44 6.63 10.53 -19.10
CA PRO A 44 5.55 9.59 -19.38
C PRO A 44 4.71 10.04 -20.56
N ALA A 45 4.51 9.15 -21.54
CA ALA A 45 3.67 9.41 -22.72
C ALA A 45 2.22 8.91 -22.54
N CYS A 46 1.95 8.20 -21.45
CA CYS A 46 0.68 7.57 -21.11
C CYS A 46 0.07 8.20 -19.83
N PRO A 47 -1.21 7.92 -19.54
CA PRO A 47 -1.84 8.33 -18.28
C PRO A 47 -1.02 7.94 -17.04
N VAL A 48 -0.81 8.90 -16.14
CA VAL A 48 -0.18 8.66 -14.84
C VAL A 48 -1.22 8.78 -13.73
N VAL A 49 -1.38 7.71 -12.95
CA VAL A 49 -2.20 7.68 -11.74
C VAL A 49 -1.27 7.72 -10.53
N VAL A 50 -1.46 8.70 -9.64
CA VAL A 50 -0.72 8.76 -8.36
C VAL A 50 -1.65 8.42 -7.21
N VAL A 51 -1.25 7.46 -6.37
CA VAL A 51 -2.05 6.97 -5.25
C VAL A 51 -1.37 7.26 -3.92
N ALA A 52 -1.93 8.23 -3.19
CA ALA A 52 -1.55 8.61 -1.84
C ALA A 52 -2.53 8.04 -0.78
N GLY A 53 -2.17 8.17 0.49
CA GLY A 53 -2.97 7.68 1.60
C GLY A 53 -2.16 7.16 2.78
N THR A 54 -2.78 7.04 3.95
CA THR A 54 -2.17 6.34 5.10
C THR A 54 -2.20 4.83 4.84
N ASN A 55 -3.39 4.27 4.66
CA ASN A 55 -3.63 2.86 4.36
C ASN A 55 -4.42 2.69 3.06
N GLY A 56 -4.36 1.51 2.43
CA GLY A 56 -5.17 1.17 1.25
C GLY A 56 -4.52 1.48 -0.11
N LYS A 57 -3.45 2.29 -0.15
CA LYS A 57 -2.67 2.62 -1.37
C LYS A 57 -2.37 1.39 -2.25
N GLY A 58 -1.56 0.46 -1.76
CA GLY A 58 -1.23 -0.77 -2.49
C GLY A 58 -2.45 -1.61 -2.92
N SER A 59 -3.56 -1.62 -2.17
CA SER A 59 -4.80 -2.29 -2.61
C SER A 59 -5.44 -1.59 -3.80
N VAL A 60 -5.53 -0.27 -3.77
CA VAL A 60 -6.05 0.52 -4.91
C VAL A 60 -5.16 0.34 -6.14
N CYS A 61 -3.84 0.37 -5.98
CA CYS A 61 -2.91 0.08 -7.06
C CYS A 61 -3.12 -1.33 -7.63
N ALA A 62 -3.32 -2.34 -6.77
CA ALA A 62 -3.56 -3.72 -7.20
C ALA A 62 -4.90 -3.87 -7.96
N PHE A 63 -5.97 -3.20 -7.51
CA PHE A 63 -7.24 -3.18 -8.23
C PHE A 63 -7.11 -2.55 -9.61
N LEU A 64 -6.51 -1.35 -9.69
CA LEU A 64 -6.29 -0.64 -10.94
C LEU A 64 -5.47 -1.49 -11.92
N ALA A 65 -4.32 -1.99 -11.45
CA ALA A 65 -3.43 -2.79 -12.26
C ALA A 65 -4.13 -4.03 -12.80
N ARG A 66 -4.80 -4.80 -11.93
CA ARG A 66 -5.47 -6.03 -12.38
C ARG A 66 -6.62 -5.73 -13.35
N ILE A 67 -7.45 -4.73 -13.07
CA ILE A 67 -8.57 -4.39 -13.95
C ILE A 67 -8.07 -3.90 -15.33
N TYR A 68 -7.04 -3.05 -15.38
CA TYR A 68 -6.46 -2.62 -16.65
C TYR A 68 -5.80 -3.76 -17.43
N THR A 69 -5.09 -4.66 -16.75
CA THR A 69 -4.53 -5.87 -17.39
C THR A 69 -5.64 -6.77 -17.93
N GLU A 70 -6.73 -6.98 -17.19
CA GLU A 70 -7.90 -7.76 -17.66
C GLU A 70 -8.66 -7.11 -18.83
N ALA A 71 -8.49 -5.79 -19.01
CA ALA A 71 -8.99 -5.03 -20.14
C ALA A 71 -8.02 -5.00 -21.33
N GLY A 72 -6.83 -5.60 -21.18
CA GLY A 72 -5.82 -5.72 -22.23
C GLY A 72 -4.81 -4.58 -22.31
N PHE A 73 -4.81 -3.64 -21.35
CA PHE A 73 -3.81 -2.56 -21.32
C PHE A 73 -2.51 -3.02 -20.66
N LYS A 74 -1.38 -2.59 -21.22
CA LYS A 74 -0.06 -2.79 -20.61
C LYS A 74 0.11 -1.85 -19.42
N THR A 75 0.25 -2.38 -18.22
CA THR A 75 0.31 -1.58 -16.98
C THR A 75 1.73 -1.50 -16.43
N GLY A 76 2.15 -0.33 -15.95
CA GLY A 76 3.35 -0.17 -15.12
C GLY A 76 2.97 0.23 -13.70
N VAL A 77 3.41 -0.51 -12.69
CA VAL A 77 3.02 -0.27 -11.30
C VAL A 77 4.23 -0.13 -10.40
N LEU A 78 4.32 1.00 -9.71
CA LEU A 78 5.29 1.26 -8.64
C LEU A 78 4.59 1.13 -7.29
N THR A 79 5.09 0.24 -6.42
CA THR A 79 4.59 0.05 -5.04
C THR A 79 5.71 0.03 -4.00
N SER A 80 5.38 0.31 -2.74
CA SER A 80 6.33 0.18 -1.63
C SER A 80 5.65 0.00 -0.26
N PRO A 81 6.33 -0.64 0.72
CA PRO A 81 7.54 -1.46 0.57
C PRO A 81 7.28 -2.77 -0.18
N HIS A 82 8.29 -3.63 -0.29
CA HIS A 82 8.14 -5.03 -0.71
C HIS A 82 8.05 -5.96 0.51
N ILE A 83 7.64 -7.21 0.30
CA ILE A 83 7.60 -8.25 1.33
C ILE A 83 8.87 -9.13 1.25
N LEU A 84 9.13 -9.80 0.13
CA LEU A 84 10.24 -10.75 0.01
C LEU A 84 11.38 -10.23 -0.86
N ARG A 85 11.06 -9.63 -2.01
CA ARG A 85 12.05 -9.23 -3.02
C ARG A 85 11.82 -7.79 -3.50
N TYR A 86 12.92 -7.09 -3.74
CA TYR A 86 12.89 -5.71 -4.25
C TYR A 86 12.05 -5.56 -5.52
N ASN A 87 12.10 -6.55 -6.41
CA ASN A 87 11.39 -6.59 -7.69
C ASN A 87 9.87 -6.41 -7.54
N GLU A 88 9.28 -6.76 -6.39
CA GLU A 88 7.86 -6.53 -6.11
C GLU A 88 7.47 -5.05 -6.19
N ARG A 89 8.44 -4.14 -6.00
CA ARG A 89 8.23 -2.70 -6.10
C ARG A 89 7.90 -2.23 -7.52
N ILE A 90 8.36 -2.94 -8.55
CA ILE A 90 8.23 -2.53 -9.96
C ILE A 90 7.60 -3.67 -10.74
N ARG A 91 6.36 -3.48 -11.22
CA ARG A 91 5.62 -4.51 -11.94
C ARG A 91 5.18 -4.04 -13.32
N ILE A 92 5.23 -4.96 -14.28
CA ILE A 92 4.60 -4.81 -15.60
C ILE A 92 3.57 -5.91 -15.77
N ASP A 93 2.34 -5.55 -16.12
CA ASP A 93 1.22 -6.49 -16.27
C ASP A 93 1.05 -7.39 -15.05
N THR A 94 1.06 -6.76 -13.87
CA THR A 94 0.99 -7.40 -12.54
C THR A 94 2.17 -8.32 -12.16
N ARG A 95 3.19 -8.46 -13.01
CA ARG A 95 4.36 -9.32 -12.77
C ARG A 95 5.60 -8.49 -12.37
N PRO A 96 6.34 -8.87 -11.32
CA PRO A 96 7.62 -8.24 -10.97
C PRO A 96 8.59 -8.25 -12.14
N VAL A 97 9.28 -7.12 -12.36
CA VAL A 97 10.34 -7.04 -13.39
C VAL A 97 11.58 -7.81 -12.94
N ALA A 98 12.36 -8.33 -13.89
CA ALA A 98 13.57 -9.09 -13.59
C ALA A 98 14.73 -8.19 -13.10
N ASP A 99 15.71 -8.78 -12.41
CA ASP A 99 16.87 -8.07 -11.87
C ASP A 99 17.61 -7.28 -12.95
N GLU A 100 17.75 -7.84 -14.15
CA GLU A 100 18.46 -7.24 -15.27
C GLU A 100 17.83 -5.92 -15.73
N ALA A 101 16.50 -5.82 -15.71
CA ALA A 101 15.80 -4.59 -16.06
C ALA A 101 16.05 -3.49 -15.02
N ILE A 102 16.06 -3.88 -13.73
CA ILE A 102 16.28 -2.97 -12.60
C ILE A 102 17.72 -2.48 -12.58
N THR A 103 18.70 -3.38 -12.70
CA THR A 103 20.12 -3.01 -12.69
C THR A 103 20.47 -2.14 -13.90
N ALA A 104 19.92 -2.44 -15.08
CA ALA A 104 20.12 -1.58 -16.24
C ALA A 104 19.51 -0.18 -16.05
N ALA A 105 18.36 -0.07 -15.38
CA ALA A 105 17.78 1.23 -15.03
C ALA A 105 18.66 1.99 -14.02
N PHE A 106 19.19 1.28 -13.02
CA PHE A 106 20.11 1.84 -12.04
C PHE A 106 21.39 2.38 -12.67
N GLU A 107 21.99 1.66 -13.61
CA GLU A 107 23.16 2.12 -14.37
C GLU A 107 22.88 3.43 -15.12
N ARG A 108 21.69 3.56 -15.72
CA ARG A 108 21.28 4.79 -16.41
C ARG A 108 21.08 5.97 -15.46
N ILE A 109 20.47 5.73 -14.30
CA ILE A 109 20.32 6.75 -13.26
C ILE A 109 21.68 7.19 -12.75
N GLU A 110 22.58 6.25 -12.48
CA GLU A 110 23.95 6.53 -12.02
C GLU A 110 24.72 7.39 -13.02
N ALA A 111 24.63 7.06 -14.31
CA ALA A 111 25.25 7.85 -15.36
C ALA A 111 24.65 9.26 -15.49
N ALA A 112 23.33 9.41 -15.28
CA ALA A 112 22.65 10.69 -15.43
C ALA A 112 22.76 11.60 -14.20
N ARG A 113 22.78 11.05 -12.98
CA ARG A 113 22.75 11.85 -11.75
C ARG A 113 24.04 12.64 -11.54
N GLY A 114 25.19 12.10 -11.96
CA GLY A 114 26.50 12.67 -11.65
C GLY A 114 26.67 12.77 -10.14
N ASP A 115 27.02 13.96 -9.62
CA ASP A 115 27.21 14.18 -8.19
C ASP A 115 25.92 14.43 -7.41
N ILE A 116 24.74 14.45 -8.07
CA ILE A 116 23.47 14.67 -7.38
C ILE A 116 23.19 13.47 -6.47
N PRO A 117 23.10 13.67 -5.14
CA PRO A 117 22.80 12.58 -4.22
C PRO A 117 21.31 12.23 -4.32
N LEU A 118 21.01 10.94 -4.32
CA LEU A 118 19.65 10.40 -4.33
C LEU A 118 19.48 9.42 -3.17
N THR A 119 18.32 9.49 -2.53
CA THR A 119 17.87 8.49 -1.56
C THR A 119 17.50 7.19 -2.28
N TYR A 120 17.43 6.11 -1.52
CA TYR A 120 16.99 4.79 -2.00
C TYR A 120 15.63 4.86 -2.72
N PHE A 121 14.68 5.63 -2.19
CA PHE A 121 13.33 5.72 -2.75
C PHE A 121 13.26 6.60 -4.00
N GLU A 122 14.05 7.67 -4.08
CA GLU A 122 14.18 8.47 -5.31
C GLU A 122 14.76 7.62 -6.46
N PHE A 123 15.77 6.79 -6.15
CA PHE A 123 16.38 5.88 -7.12
C PHE A 123 15.37 4.84 -7.63
N ASN A 124 14.62 4.21 -6.73
CA ASN A 124 13.53 3.28 -7.06
C ASN A 124 12.47 3.93 -7.97
N THR A 125 12.10 5.17 -7.66
CA THR A 125 11.07 5.90 -8.41
C THR A 125 11.52 6.21 -9.84
N LEU A 126 12.75 6.71 -10.02
CA LEU A 126 13.33 6.95 -11.34
C LEU A 126 13.47 5.65 -12.13
N ALA A 127 13.86 4.55 -11.46
CA ALA A 127 14.06 3.26 -12.11
C ALA A 127 12.74 2.70 -12.63
N ALA A 128 11.69 2.76 -11.82
CA ALA A 128 10.36 2.34 -12.23
C ALA A 128 9.87 3.09 -13.48
N VAL A 129 9.96 4.41 -13.49
CA VAL A 129 9.49 5.20 -14.63
C VAL A 129 10.37 5.05 -15.88
N ASP A 130 11.69 4.94 -15.73
CA ASP A 130 12.59 4.60 -16.86
C ASP A 130 12.20 3.26 -17.49
N ILE A 131 11.98 2.23 -16.68
CA ILE A 131 11.52 0.91 -17.14
C ILE A 131 10.16 1.03 -17.84
N PHE A 132 9.19 1.72 -17.25
CA PHE A 132 7.85 1.88 -17.82
C PHE A 132 7.86 2.62 -19.17
N CYS A 133 8.68 3.67 -19.30
CA CYS A 133 8.85 4.39 -20.56
C CYS A 133 9.43 3.48 -21.66
N ARG A 134 10.45 2.69 -21.33
CA ARG A 134 11.11 1.76 -22.27
C ARG A 134 10.22 0.60 -22.69
N GLU A 135 9.41 0.14 -21.76
CA GLU A 135 8.43 -0.93 -21.96
C GLU A 135 7.13 -0.41 -22.58
N GLN A 136 7.02 0.89 -22.84
CA GLN A 136 5.87 1.52 -23.49
C GLN A 136 4.55 1.13 -22.82
N VAL A 137 4.50 1.17 -21.48
CA VAL A 137 3.25 0.89 -20.75
C VAL A 137 2.19 1.93 -21.12
N GLU A 138 0.93 1.52 -21.13
CA GLU A 138 -0.23 2.34 -21.51
C GLU A 138 -0.87 3.05 -20.33
N VAL A 139 -0.51 2.67 -19.09
CA VAL A 139 -0.88 3.38 -17.86
C VAL A 139 0.18 3.15 -16.80
N MET A 140 0.60 4.22 -16.13
CA MET A 140 1.47 4.17 -14.97
C MET A 140 0.67 4.37 -13.69
N ILE A 141 0.81 3.48 -12.71
CA ILE A 141 0.17 3.55 -11.40
C ILE A 141 1.26 3.66 -10.35
N LEU A 142 1.42 4.84 -9.77
CA LEU A 142 2.51 5.19 -8.87
C LEU A 142 2.00 5.33 -7.44
N GLU A 143 2.35 4.39 -6.56
CA GLU A 143 2.11 4.51 -5.13
C GLU A 143 3.11 5.48 -4.50
N VAL A 144 2.59 6.47 -3.77
CA VAL A 144 3.38 7.37 -2.94
C VAL A 144 4.07 6.59 -1.82
N GLY A 145 5.37 6.81 -1.64
CA GLY A 145 6.15 6.20 -0.56
C GLY A 145 5.77 6.75 0.81
N LEU A 146 5.85 8.06 0.99
CA LEU A 146 5.52 8.74 2.24
C LEU A 146 4.93 10.14 1.99
N GLY A 147 3.85 10.47 2.71
CA GLY A 147 3.19 11.77 2.56
C GLY A 147 2.50 11.92 1.21
N GLY A 148 3.11 12.71 0.31
CA GLY A 148 2.61 13.02 -1.03
C GLY A 148 3.35 14.20 -1.65
N ARG A 149 3.18 15.40 -1.07
CA ARG A 149 3.69 16.69 -1.57
C ARG A 149 5.18 16.67 -1.92
N LEU A 150 6.00 16.07 -1.06
CA LEU A 150 7.46 16.00 -1.20
C LEU A 150 7.96 14.57 -1.51
N ASP A 151 7.07 13.66 -1.88
CA ASP A 151 7.44 12.29 -2.24
C ASP A 151 8.02 12.23 -3.66
N ALA A 152 9.00 11.36 -3.89
CA ALA A 152 9.68 11.25 -5.18
C ALA A 152 8.72 11.00 -6.34
N VAL A 153 7.60 10.29 -6.15
CA VAL A 153 6.65 10.07 -7.25
C VAL A 153 5.98 11.36 -7.71
N ASN A 154 5.93 12.38 -6.84
CA ASN A 154 5.28 13.65 -7.10
C ASN A 154 6.07 14.55 -8.08
N VAL A 155 7.27 14.15 -8.52
CA VAL A 155 7.91 14.80 -9.68
C VAL A 155 7.23 14.46 -11.01
N PHE A 156 6.34 13.47 -11.04
CA PHE A 156 5.53 13.14 -12.22
C PHE A 156 4.12 13.71 -12.06
N ASP A 157 3.69 14.51 -13.03
CA ASP A 157 2.35 15.11 -12.99
C ASP A 157 1.29 14.05 -13.24
N ALA A 158 0.43 13.86 -12.25
CA ALA A 158 -0.66 12.92 -12.32
C ALA A 158 -1.75 13.43 -13.28
N ASP A 159 -2.24 12.53 -14.13
CA ASP A 159 -3.50 12.74 -14.85
C ASP A 159 -4.70 12.50 -13.95
N VAL A 160 -4.59 11.59 -12.97
CA VAL A 160 -5.55 11.40 -11.88
C VAL A 160 -4.78 11.12 -10.60
N ALA A 161 -5.12 11.82 -9.53
CA ALA A 161 -4.55 11.56 -8.21
C ALA A 161 -5.63 11.03 -7.25
N ALA A 162 -5.26 10.11 -6.37
CA ALA A 162 -6.17 9.51 -5.40
C ALA A 162 -5.59 9.57 -3.98
N VAL A 163 -6.41 9.95 -2.99
CA VAL A 163 -6.11 9.81 -1.56
C VAL A 163 -7.05 8.75 -0.98
N THR A 164 -6.47 7.61 -0.60
CA THR A 164 -7.22 6.41 -0.19
C THR A 164 -7.78 6.48 1.23
N SER A 165 -6.98 6.96 2.18
CA SER A 165 -7.39 7.22 3.56
C SER A 165 -6.43 8.20 4.22
N VAL A 166 -6.86 8.86 5.29
CA VAL A 166 -6.02 9.75 6.11
C VAL A 166 -6.23 9.42 7.58
N ASP A 167 -5.15 9.00 8.24
CA ASP A 167 -5.05 8.81 9.68
C ASP A 167 -3.59 9.02 10.10
N LEU A 168 -3.33 9.13 11.39
CA LEU A 168 -1.99 9.33 11.95
C LEU A 168 -1.07 8.15 11.60
N ASP A 169 0.02 8.47 10.93
CA ASP A 169 1.18 7.60 10.70
C ASP A 169 2.36 8.49 10.29
N HIS A 170 3.59 8.05 10.53
CA HIS A 170 4.81 8.81 10.19
C HIS A 170 4.81 10.26 10.71
N GLN A 171 4.31 10.46 11.94
CA GLN A 171 4.15 11.79 12.56
C GLN A 171 5.42 12.65 12.55
N ALA A 172 6.59 12.01 12.70
CA ALA A 172 7.89 12.69 12.64
C ALA A 172 8.13 13.46 11.32
N PHE A 173 7.44 13.09 10.23
CA PHE A 173 7.57 13.72 8.91
C PHE A 173 6.30 14.46 8.48
N LEU A 174 5.13 13.98 8.87
CA LEU A 174 3.83 14.44 8.34
C LEU A 174 3.05 15.33 9.31
N GLY A 175 3.52 15.49 10.54
CA GLY A 175 2.83 16.22 11.60
C GLY A 175 1.97 15.32 12.51
N ASP A 176 1.49 15.92 13.60
CA ASP A 176 0.82 15.22 14.71
C ASP A 176 -0.70 15.23 14.62
N THR A 177 -1.26 15.76 13.52
CA THR A 177 -2.70 15.87 13.32
C THR A 177 -3.14 15.27 11.98
N VAL A 178 -4.36 14.73 11.94
CA VAL A 178 -4.97 14.22 10.70
C VAL A 178 -4.99 15.28 9.60
N GLU A 179 -5.21 16.55 9.96
CA GLU A 179 -5.24 17.68 9.03
C GLU A 179 -3.87 17.97 8.41
N GLN A 180 -2.77 17.90 9.17
CA GLN A 180 -1.42 18.05 8.61
C GLN A 180 -1.08 16.88 7.66
N VAL A 181 -1.40 15.66 8.10
CA VAL A 181 -1.21 14.44 7.28
C VAL A 181 -2.03 14.51 5.99
N ALA A 182 -3.25 15.04 6.05
CA ALA A 182 -4.12 15.20 4.90
C ALA A 182 -3.57 16.24 3.90
N PHE A 183 -3.04 17.36 4.39
CA PHE A 183 -2.42 18.39 3.55
C PHE A 183 -1.20 17.84 2.79
N GLU A 184 -0.33 17.11 3.47
CA GLU A 184 0.83 16.47 2.83
C GLU A 184 0.40 15.48 1.73
N LYS A 185 -0.69 14.72 1.96
CA LYS A 185 -1.24 13.79 0.97
C LYS A 185 -1.91 14.51 -0.19
N ALA A 186 -2.63 15.58 0.07
CA ALA A 186 -3.32 16.38 -0.95
C ALA A 186 -2.34 17.01 -1.95
N GLY A 187 -1.07 17.18 -1.59
CA GLY A 187 -0.03 17.71 -2.49
C GLY A 187 0.27 16.86 -3.74
N VAL A 188 -0.32 15.67 -3.88
CA VAL A 188 -0.29 14.92 -5.16
C VAL A 188 -1.35 15.38 -6.17
N PHE A 189 -2.30 16.20 -5.75
CA PHE A 189 -3.31 16.76 -6.64
C PHE A 189 -2.66 17.72 -7.65
N ARG A 190 -3.38 17.97 -8.75
CA ARG A 190 -2.94 18.86 -9.82
C ARG A 190 -4.09 19.79 -10.23
N ALA A 191 -3.74 21.04 -10.53
CA ALA A 191 -4.68 22.03 -11.01
C ALA A 191 -5.39 21.54 -12.27
N GLY A 192 -6.71 21.66 -12.32
CA GLY A 192 -7.53 21.24 -13.44
C GLY A 192 -7.53 19.73 -13.71
N LYS A 193 -7.08 18.89 -12.78
CA LYS A 193 -7.08 17.42 -12.92
C LYS A 193 -7.98 16.75 -11.88
N PRO A 194 -8.54 15.56 -12.17
CA PRO A 194 -9.32 14.80 -11.20
C PRO A 194 -8.52 14.42 -9.94
N ALA A 195 -9.12 14.69 -8.79
CA ALA A 195 -8.60 14.36 -7.46
C ALA A 195 -9.62 13.50 -6.70
N VAL A 196 -9.38 12.20 -6.57
CA VAL A 196 -10.28 11.23 -5.93
C VAL A 196 -9.96 11.12 -4.44
N CYS A 197 -10.95 11.33 -3.56
CA CYS A 197 -10.79 11.15 -2.12
C CYS A 197 -11.74 10.08 -1.59
N ALA A 198 -11.16 8.99 -1.10
CA ALA A 198 -11.90 7.86 -0.52
C ALA A 198 -12.02 7.93 1.01
N GLN A 199 -11.59 9.02 1.63
CA GLN A 199 -11.74 9.28 3.05
C GLN A 199 -13.11 9.93 3.31
N HIS A 200 -13.90 9.35 4.22
CA HIS A 200 -15.18 9.92 4.67
C HIS A 200 -15.26 9.96 6.21
N PRO A 201 -15.58 11.13 6.81
CA PRO A 201 -15.65 12.45 6.17
C PRO A 201 -14.27 12.88 5.62
N PRO A 202 -14.21 13.72 4.56
CA PRO A 202 -12.94 14.23 4.04
C PRO A 202 -12.31 15.24 5.00
N PRO A 203 -10.97 15.20 5.24
CA PRO A 203 -10.28 16.23 6.00
C PRO A 203 -10.38 17.61 5.34
N GLU A 204 -10.45 18.67 6.14
CA GLU A 204 -10.75 20.01 5.65
C GLU A 204 -9.54 20.64 4.94
N SER A 205 -8.32 20.36 5.38
CA SER A 205 -7.09 20.81 4.74
C SER A 205 -6.91 20.20 3.34
N LEU A 206 -7.34 18.96 3.13
CA LEU A 206 -7.33 18.32 1.82
C LEU A 206 -8.33 18.98 0.88
N ARG A 207 -9.55 19.26 1.38
CA ARG A 207 -10.59 19.96 0.62
C ARG A 207 -10.13 21.35 0.20
N ARG A 208 -9.66 22.15 1.16
CA ARG A 208 -9.14 23.51 0.91
C ARG A 208 -7.99 23.49 -0.07
N HIS A 209 -7.02 22.58 0.08
CA HIS A 209 -5.91 22.49 -0.86
C HIS A 209 -6.38 22.19 -2.29
N ALA A 210 -7.32 21.25 -2.45
CA ALA A 210 -7.88 20.94 -3.77
C ALA A 210 -8.61 22.15 -4.39
N GLU A 211 -9.38 22.88 -3.59
CA GLU A 211 -10.05 24.12 -3.99
C GLU A 211 -9.03 25.21 -4.39
N ASP A 212 -8.00 25.44 -3.56
CA ASP A 212 -6.97 26.47 -3.75
C ASP A 212 -6.18 26.30 -5.06
N ILE A 213 -5.87 25.05 -5.43
CA ILE A 213 -5.16 24.76 -6.68
C ILE A 213 -6.12 24.55 -7.87
N GLY A 214 -7.43 24.57 -7.65
CA GLY A 214 -8.44 24.28 -8.68
C GLY A 214 -8.42 22.85 -9.21
N ALA A 215 -8.13 21.86 -8.36
CA ALA A 215 -8.27 20.44 -8.70
C ALA A 215 -9.75 20.03 -8.73
N ASP A 216 -10.11 19.09 -9.60
CA ASP A 216 -11.48 18.58 -9.72
C ASP A 216 -11.72 17.49 -8.65
N LEU A 217 -12.09 17.93 -7.44
CA LEU A 217 -12.22 17.06 -6.27
C LEU A 217 -13.49 16.19 -6.33
N LEU A 218 -13.29 14.87 -6.29
CA LEU A 218 -14.33 13.85 -6.27
C LEU A 218 -14.31 13.11 -4.92
N LEU A 219 -15.39 13.22 -4.16
CA LEU A 219 -15.49 12.70 -2.80
C LEU A 219 -16.35 11.43 -2.74
N VAL A 220 -15.88 10.42 -2.02
CA VAL A 220 -16.73 9.28 -1.66
C VAL A 220 -17.90 9.76 -0.78
N GLY A 221 -19.10 9.24 -1.04
CA GLY A 221 -20.34 9.66 -0.38
C GLY A 221 -21.03 10.87 -1.01
N ARG A 222 -20.34 11.64 -1.88
CA ARG A 222 -20.93 12.75 -2.66
C ARG A 222 -20.93 12.44 -4.16
N ASP A 223 -19.76 12.26 -4.74
CA ASP A 223 -19.56 12.13 -6.19
C ASP A 223 -19.51 10.66 -6.64
N TYR A 224 -19.12 9.77 -5.75
CA TYR A 224 -19.15 8.34 -5.98
C TYR A 224 -19.36 7.60 -4.67
N GLY A 225 -19.67 6.32 -4.73
CA GLY A 225 -19.84 5.50 -3.55
C GLY A 225 -20.14 4.06 -3.88
N PHE A 226 -20.56 3.32 -2.86
CA PHE A 226 -20.96 1.94 -3.03
C PHE A 226 -22.06 1.57 -2.05
N SER A 227 -22.86 0.57 -2.41
CA SER A 227 -23.83 -0.06 -1.53
C SER A 227 -23.66 -1.57 -1.59
N ARG A 228 -23.70 -2.24 -0.45
CA ARG A 228 -23.68 -3.70 -0.41
C ARG A 228 -25.07 -4.24 -0.73
N LEU A 229 -25.15 -5.19 -1.65
CA LEU A 229 -26.37 -5.91 -2.00
C LEU A 229 -26.21 -7.34 -1.47
N GLU A 230 -26.92 -7.68 -0.40
CA GLU A 230 -26.83 -8.99 0.26
C GLU A 230 -25.40 -9.33 0.73
N GLN A 231 -25.12 -10.62 0.99
CA GLN A 231 -23.80 -11.05 1.48
C GLN A 231 -22.74 -11.17 0.38
N GLN A 232 -23.11 -11.27 -0.91
CA GLN A 232 -22.22 -11.72 -1.99
C GLN A 232 -21.97 -10.69 -3.11
N GLN A 233 -22.74 -9.59 -3.16
CA GLN A 233 -22.63 -8.60 -4.22
C GLN A 233 -22.60 -7.17 -3.69
N TRP A 234 -22.22 -6.25 -4.55
CA TRP A 234 -22.25 -4.82 -4.27
C TRP A 234 -22.51 -4.02 -5.55
N SER A 235 -22.91 -2.77 -5.37
CA SER A 235 -23.04 -1.81 -6.46
C SER A 235 -22.06 -0.66 -6.24
N PHE A 236 -21.42 -0.24 -7.32
CA PHE A 236 -20.67 1.01 -7.39
C PHE A 236 -21.56 2.10 -7.99
N HIS A 237 -21.54 3.27 -7.36
CA HIS A 237 -22.32 4.43 -7.76
C HIS A 237 -21.36 5.53 -8.19
N TRP A 238 -21.57 6.07 -9.39
CA TRP A 238 -20.84 7.23 -9.90
C TRP A 238 -21.86 8.30 -10.23
N HIS A 239 -21.77 9.43 -9.55
CA HIS A 239 -22.64 10.58 -9.73
C HIS A 239 -21.92 11.87 -9.31
N PRO A 240 -20.96 12.37 -10.11
CA PRO A 240 -20.28 13.62 -9.83
C PRO A 240 -21.29 14.77 -9.76
N GLN A 241 -21.29 15.48 -8.64
CA GLN A 241 -22.22 16.58 -8.39
C GLN A 241 -21.57 17.95 -8.59
N GLN A 242 -20.26 18.03 -8.33
CA GLN A 242 -19.49 19.28 -8.34
C GLN A 242 -18.21 19.14 -9.18
N SER A 243 -18.31 18.46 -10.32
CA SER A 243 -17.18 18.28 -11.24
C SER A 243 -17.32 19.13 -12.50
N ALA A 244 -16.22 19.72 -12.94
CA ALA A 244 -16.14 20.40 -14.23
C ALA A 244 -15.89 19.44 -15.41
N TRP A 245 -15.40 18.23 -15.12
CA TRP A 245 -14.97 17.24 -16.12
C TRP A 245 -16.01 16.16 -16.36
N PHE A 246 -16.80 15.83 -15.34
CA PHE A 246 -17.68 14.68 -15.35
C PHE A 246 -19.12 15.11 -15.04
N SER A 247 -20.05 14.60 -15.84
CA SER A 247 -21.48 14.80 -15.63
C SER A 247 -22.24 13.50 -15.90
N GLY A 248 -23.45 13.41 -15.36
CA GLY A 248 -24.29 12.22 -15.45
C GLY A 248 -23.93 11.13 -14.46
N SER A 249 -24.74 10.08 -14.45
CA SER A 249 -24.57 8.94 -13.54
C SER A 249 -24.16 7.68 -14.29
N ARG A 250 -23.25 6.91 -13.71
CA ARG A 250 -22.83 5.61 -14.27
C ARG A 250 -22.70 4.56 -13.17
N ASN A 251 -23.82 3.92 -12.86
CA ASN A 251 -23.85 2.89 -11.83
C ASN A 251 -23.44 1.54 -12.40
N ARG A 252 -22.67 0.78 -11.63
CA ARG A 252 -22.32 -0.61 -11.92
C ARG A 252 -22.93 -1.48 -10.85
N ASN A 253 -24.03 -2.16 -11.21
CA ASN A 253 -24.79 -3.00 -10.29
C ASN A 253 -24.29 -4.44 -10.30
N ALA A 254 -24.53 -5.17 -9.20
CA ALA A 254 -24.23 -6.59 -9.06
C ALA A 254 -22.76 -6.95 -9.42
N LEU A 255 -21.83 -6.16 -8.89
CA LEU A 255 -20.41 -6.49 -8.91
C LEU A 255 -20.12 -7.61 -7.89
N PRO A 256 -19.22 -8.55 -8.22
CA PRO A 256 -18.77 -9.56 -7.27
C PRO A 256 -17.96 -8.90 -6.16
N LEU A 257 -18.02 -9.46 -4.95
CA LEU A 257 -17.08 -9.06 -3.90
C LEU A 257 -15.63 -9.28 -4.36
N PRO A 258 -14.72 -8.34 -4.05
CA PRO A 258 -13.32 -8.47 -4.43
C PRO A 258 -12.64 -9.65 -3.73
N ALA A 259 -11.63 -10.23 -4.38
CA ALA A 259 -10.80 -11.29 -3.80
C ALA A 259 -10.02 -10.83 -2.56
N LEU A 260 -9.64 -9.55 -2.52
CA LEU A 260 -9.06 -8.95 -1.31
C LEU A 260 -10.12 -8.88 -0.21
N ARG A 261 -9.82 -9.48 0.94
CA ARG A 261 -10.74 -9.58 2.08
C ARG A 261 -10.65 -8.35 3.00
N GLY A 262 -11.74 -8.14 3.74
CA GLY A 262 -11.91 -7.03 4.70
C GLY A 262 -12.87 -5.98 4.18
N ALA A 263 -13.73 -5.44 5.05
CA ALA A 263 -14.80 -4.51 4.67
C ALA A 263 -14.26 -3.22 4.02
N TYR A 264 -13.07 -2.77 4.42
CA TYR A 264 -12.37 -1.62 3.87
C TYR A 264 -11.95 -1.81 2.39
N GLN A 265 -11.86 -3.04 1.89
CA GLN A 265 -11.50 -3.29 0.50
C GLN A 265 -12.60 -2.86 -0.47
N LEU A 266 -13.87 -2.79 -0.04
CA LEU A 266 -14.93 -2.22 -0.89
C LEU A 266 -14.73 -0.73 -1.11
N ASN A 267 -14.26 0.01 -0.10
CA ASN A 267 -13.91 1.42 -0.25
C ASN A 267 -12.69 1.59 -1.17
N ASN A 268 -11.66 0.75 -1.03
CA ASN A 268 -10.51 0.74 -1.93
C ASN A 268 -10.91 0.39 -3.37
N ALA A 269 -11.78 -0.61 -3.56
CA ALA A 269 -12.31 -0.98 -4.87
C ALA A 269 -13.12 0.17 -5.47
N ALA A 270 -14.02 0.82 -4.71
CA ALA A 270 -14.77 1.98 -5.16
C ALA A 270 -13.86 3.15 -5.56
N CYS A 271 -12.78 3.40 -4.80
CA CYS A 271 -11.76 4.38 -5.14
C CYS A 271 -11.08 4.05 -6.49
N ALA A 272 -10.67 2.80 -6.68
CA ALA A 272 -10.11 2.34 -7.95
C ALA A 272 -11.12 2.52 -9.10
N LEU A 273 -12.38 2.13 -8.91
CA LEU A 273 -13.42 2.29 -9.93
C LEU A 273 -13.72 3.76 -10.26
N ALA A 274 -13.62 4.67 -9.30
CA ALA A 274 -13.72 6.11 -9.52
C ALA A 274 -12.56 6.62 -10.38
N VAL A 275 -11.32 6.19 -10.11
CA VAL A 275 -10.16 6.49 -10.96
C VAL A 275 -10.34 5.95 -12.39
N LEU A 276 -10.91 4.75 -12.55
CA LEU A 276 -11.23 4.21 -13.88
C LEU A 276 -12.24 5.08 -14.63
N GLU A 277 -13.28 5.59 -13.95
CA GLU A 277 -14.24 6.52 -14.58
C GLU A 277 -13.56 7.82 -15.02
N CYS A 278 -12.63 8.36 -14.22
CA CYS A 278 -11.85 9.55 -14.58
C CYS A 278 -11.03 9.36 -15.86
N LEU A 279 -10.56 8.14 -16.14
CA LEU A 279 -9.74 7.80 -17.30
C LEU A 279 -10.51 7.14 -18.44
N ASN A 280 -11.83 6.91 -18.31
CA ASN A 280 -12.60 6.07 -19.22
C ASN A 280 -12.62 6.59 -20.68
N SER A 281 -12.43 7.88 -20.92
CA SER A 281 -12.34 8.44 -22.28
C SER A 281 -11.03 8.11 -23.00
N ARG A 282 -9.96 7.84 -22.25
CA ARG A 282 -8.61 7.50 -22.77
C ARG A 282 -8.32 6.00 -22.66
N LEU A 283 -8.77 5.37 -21.58
CA LEU A 283 -8.57 3.96 -21.25
C LEU A 283 -9.92 3.32 -20.91
N PRO A 284 -10.80 3.07 -21.89
CA PRO A 284 -12.11 2.49 -21.65
C PRO A 284 -11.98 1.05 -21.14
N VAL A 285 -12.72 0.71 -20.08
CA VAL A 285 -12.71 -0.62 -19.47
C VAL A 285 -14.12 -1.21 -19.51
N ASP A 286 -14.26 -2.41 -20.05
CA ASP A 286 -15.55 -3.11 -20.07
C ASP A 286 -15.90 -3.72 -18.70
N ILE A 287 -17.19 -3.95 -18.48
CA ILE A 287 -17.69 -4.50 -17.20
C ILE A 287 -17.15 -5.91 -16.90
N GLY A 288 -16.84 -6.70 -17.92
CA GLY A 288 -16.25 -8.02 -17.79
C GLY A 288 -14.83 -7.95 -17.22
N ALA A 289 -14.00 -7.04 -17.74
CA ALA A 289 -12.66 -6.78 -17.20
C ALA A 289 -12.70 -6.31 -15.74
N ILE A 290 -13.65 -5.44 -15.37
CA ILE A 290 -13.86 -5.02 -13.98
C ILE A 290 -14.18 -6.22 -13.09
N LYS A 291 -15.16 -7.05 -13.50
CA LYS A 291 -15.58 -8.22 -12.71
C LYS A 291 -14.44 -9.23 -12.54
N ARG A 292 -13.71 -9.54 -13.63
CA ARG A 292 -12.53 -10.42 -13.56
C ARG A 292 -11.47 -9.81 -12.64
N GLY A 293 -11.13 -8.54 -12.82
CA GLY A 293 -10.11 -7.88 -12.03
C GLY A 293 -10.43 -7.84 -10.53
N LEU A 294 -11.70 -7.64 -10.15
CA LEU A 294 -12.13 -7.75 -8.76
C LEU A 294 -11.98 -9.19 -8.21
N LEU A 295 -12.25 -10.21 -9.01
CA LEU A 295 -12.19 -11.62 -8.61
C LEU A 295 -10.77 -12.21 -8.58
N THR A 296 -9.83 -11.61 -9.32
CA THR A 296 -8.48 -12.17 -9.52
C THR A 296 -7.36 -11.27 -9.03
N VAL A 297 -7.68 -10.13 -8.42
CA VAL A 297 -6.67 -9.25 -7.80
C VAL A 297 -5.95 -9.97 -6.67
N VAL A 298 -4.63 -9.77 -6.61
CA VAL A 298 -3.77 -10.30 -5.54
C VAL A 298 -2.97 -9.16 -4.94
N ASN A 299 -2.95 -9.08 -3.62
CA ASN A 299 -2.11 -8.15 -2.87
C ASN A 299 -1.65 -8.85 -1.57
N PRO A 300 -0.48 -9.51 -1.58
CA PRO A 300 -0.06 -10.36 -0.47
C PRO A 300 0.06 -9.59 0.86
N GLY A 301 -0.23 -10.29 1.96
CA GLY A 301 -0.21 -9.71 3.30
C GLY A 301 -1.27 -8.63 3.57
N ARG A 302 -2.39 -8.60 2.82
CA ARG A 302 -3.56 -7.74 3.13
C ARG A 302 -4.75 -8.61 3.50
N PHE A 303 -4.90 -8.88 4.80
CA PHE A 303 -5.84 -9.84 5.36
C PHE A 303 -5.90 -11.14 4.54
N GLN A 304 -4.71 -11.64 4.18
CA GLN A 304 -4.54 -12.77 3.29
C GLN A 304 -4.82 -14.05 4.07
N VAL A 305 -5.92 -14.72 3.73
CA VAL A 305 -6.27 -16.01 4.31
C VAL A 305 -5.58 -17.10 3.50
N LEU A 306 -4.73 -17.89 4.15
CA LEU A 306 -4.06 -19.03 3.52
C LEU A 306 -5.02 -20.22 3.44
N PRO A 307 -4.88 -21.09 2.41
CA PRO A 307 -5.63 -22.33 2.35
C PRO A 307 -5.17 -23.29 3.45
N GLY A 308 -6.10 -24.10 3.96
CA GLY A 308 -5.81 -25.15 4.94
C GLY A 308 -6.41 -24.92 6.33
N ARG A 309 -6.05 -25.82 7.25
CA ARG A 309 -6.40 -25.77 8.69
C ARG A 309 -5.11 -25.93 9.51
N PRO A 310 -4.93 -25.19 10.62
CA PRO A 310 -5.79 -24.12 11.15
C PRO A 310 -5.93 -22.95 10.17
N LEU A 311 -6.94 -22.10 10.39
CA LEU A 311 -7.12 -20.92 9.54
C LEU A 311 -5.98 -19.92 9.81
N THR A 312 -5.08 -19.73 8.84
CA THR A 312 -3.98 -18.77 8.95
C THR A 312 -4.26 -17.49 8.16
N ILE A 313 -4.00 -16.35 8.79
CA ILE A 313 -4.20 -15.01 8.25
C ILE A 313 -2.88 -14.25 8.29
N LEU A 314 -2.49 -13.61 7.19
CA LEU A 314 -1.34 -12.72 7.11
C LEU A 314 -1.82 -11.28 6.86
N ASP A 315 -1.42 -10.33 7.71
CA ASP A 315 -1.76 -8.91 7.54
C ASP A 315 -0.59 -8.01 7.95
N VAL A 316 -0.14 -7.12 7.06
CA VAL A 316 1.00 -6.22 7.35
C VAL A 316 0.63 -4.98 8.18
N GLY A 317 -0.62 -4.88 8.63
CA GLY A 317 -1.14 -3.75 9.41
C GLY A 317 -0.28 -3.47 10.63
N HIS A 318 0.15 -2.21 10.76
CA HIS A 318 1.17 -1.78 11.74
C HIS A 318 0.86 -0.42 12.35
N ASN A 319 -0.39 0.06 12.23
CA ASN A 319 -0.87 1.30 12.84
C ASN A 319 -2.30 1.11 13.37
N PRO A 320 -2.79 1.98 14.27
CA PRO A 320 -4.11 1.84 14.86
C PRO A 320 -5.24 1.79 13.82
N HIS A 321 -5.13 2.53 12.73
CA HIS A 321 -6.11 2.50 11.64
C HIS A 321 -6.22 1.11 11.00
N ALA A 322 -5.09 0.49 10.66
CA ALA A 322 -5.04 -0.87 10.13
C ALA A 322 -5.54 -1.89 11.17
N ALA A 323 -5.20 -1.71 12.45
CA ALA A 323 -5.68 -2.57 13.53
C ALA A 323 -7.21 -2.56 13.70
N ARG A 324 -7.88 -1.39 13.57
CA ARG A 324 -9.35 -1.31 13.55
C ARG A 324 -9.94 -2.10 12.40
N ALA A 325 -9.36 -1.96 11.21
CA ALA A 325 -9.79 -2.66 10.00
C ALA A 325 -9.58 -4.19 10.11
N MET A 326 -8.46 -4.61 10.69
CA MET A 326 -8.16 -6.01 10.98
C MET A 326 -9.14 -6.59 12.00
N ARG A 327 -9.41 -5.88 13.12
CA ARG A 327 -10.37 -6.29 14.15
C ARG A 327 -11.75 -6.59 13.55
N GLN A 328 -12.29 -5.67 12.75
CA GLN A 328 -13.58 -5.86 12.08
C GLN A 328 -13.58 -7.11 11.18
N SER A 329 -12.47 -7.33 10.47
CA SER A 329 -12.32 -8.48 9.57
C SER A 329 -12.19 -9.79 10.36
N LEU A 330 -11.50 -9.81 11.50
CA LEU A 330 -11.39 -10.96 12.41
C LEU A 330 -12.75 -11.34 13.02
N MET A 331 -13.54 -10.35 13.42
CA MET A 331 -14.89 -10.54 13.97
C MET A 331 -15.90 -11.07 12.94
N ALA A 332 -15.65 -10.85 11.65
CA ALA A 332 -16.51 -11.33 10.56
C ALA A 332 -16.20 -12.78 10.13
N LEU A 333 -15.12 -13.38 10.64
CA LEU A 333 -14.78 -14.77 10.34
C LEU A 333 -15.61 -15.74 11.21
N PRO A 334 -15.75 -17.02 10.80
CA PRO A 334 -16.39 -18.06 11.60
C PRO A 334 -15.78 -18.21 13.00
N PHE A 335 -16.45 -18.92 13.90
CA PHE A 335 -15.91 -19.23 15.23
C PHE A 335 -14.54 -19.94 15.14
N ALA A 336 -13.67 -19.70 16.12
CA ALA A 336 -12.42 -20.42 16.33
C ALA A 336 -12.28 -20.77 17.82
N GLU A 337 -11.81 -21.97 18.15
CA GLU A 337 -11.66 -22.44 19.54
C GLU A 337 -10.53 -21.69 20.26
N LYS A 338 -9.36 -21.59 19.62
CA LYS A 338 -8.22 -20.79 20.08
C LYS A 338 -7.76 -19.82 19.00
N ARG A 339 -7.43 -18.58 19.40
CA ARG A 339 -6.99 -17.49 18.52
C ARG A 339 -5.55 -17.09 18.89
N LEU A 340 -4.60 -17.43 18.03
CA LEU A 340 -3.18 -17.22 18.23
C LEU A 340 -2.70 -16.00 17.42
N ALA A 341 -2.01 -15.06 18.07
CA ALA A 341 -1.33 -13.95 17.40
C ALA A 341 0.17 -14.26 17.25
N VAL A 342 0.68 -14.26 16.02
CA VAL A 342 2.12 -14.20 15.75
C VAL A 342 2.48 -12.75 15.45
N PHE A 343 3.14 -12.08 16.39
CA PHE A 343 3.20 -10.61 16.39
C PHE A 343 4.61 -10.07 16.61
N SER A 344 5.01 -9.17 15.72
CA SER A 344 6.20 -8.32 15.89
C SER A 344 5.96 -6.96 15.26
N MET A 345 6.59 -5.92 15.79
CA MET A 345 6.36 -4.54 15.37
C MET A 345 7.63 -3.70 15.49
N LEU A 346 7.73 -2.66 14.67
CA LEU A 346 8.83 -1.70 14.74
C LEU A 346 8.63 -0.71 15.90
N GLY A 347 9.72 -0.25 16.49
CA GLY A 347 9.72 0.61 17.69
C GLY A 347 9.23 2.05 17.45
N ASP A 348 9.23 2.50 16.20
CA ASP A 348 8.74 3.82 15.76
C ASP A 348 7.22 3.86 15.50
N LYS A 349 6.52 2.73 15.68
CA LYS A 349 5.07 2.62 15.45
C LYS A 349 4.29 2.62 16.77
N ASP A 350 3.00 3.01 16.70
CA ASP A 350 2.09 3.04 17.84
C ASP A 350 1.61 1.62 18.22
N LEU A 351 2.48 0.89 18.91
CA LEU A 351 2.18 -0.45 19.40
C LEU A 351 1.03 -0.43 20.42
N ALA A 352 0.99 0.56 21.32
CA ALA A 352 -0.03 0.64 22.36
C ALA A 352 -1.43 0.79 21.75
N GLY A 353 -1.58 1.66 20.75
CA GLY A 353 -2.82 1.81 20.01
C GLY A 353 -3.22 0.53 19.27
N VAL A 354 -2.28 -0.14 18.58
CA VAL A 354 -2.55 -1.42 17.89
C VAL A 354 -3.02 -2.50 18.87
N VAL A 355 -2.29 -2.72 19.96
CA VAL A 355 -2.61 -3.75 20.96
C VAL A 355 -3.93 -3.47 21.65
N SER A 356 -4.21 -2.21 22.01
CA SER A 356 -5.48 -1.84 22.68
C SER A 356 -6.72 -2.21 21.85
N LEU A 357 -6.59 -2.19 20.51
CA LEU A 357 -7.67 -2.51 19.58
C LEU A 357 -7.84 -4.01 19.35
N LEU A 358 -6.75 -4.78 19.46
CA LEU A 358 -6.68 -6.18 19.04
C LEU A 358 -6.54 -7.19 20.17
N LYS A 359 -6.18 -6.79 21.40
CA LYS A 359 -5.94 -7.70 22.52
C LYS A 359 -7.06 -8.71 22.77
N ASP A 360 -8.32 -8.28 22.69
CA ASP A 360 -9.49 -9.14 22.94
C ASP A 360 -9.81 -10.11 21.79
N GLN A 361 -9.07 -10.02 20.68
CA GLN A 361 -9.23 -10.90 19.52
C GLN A 361 -8.33 -12.13 19.58
N PHE A 362 -7.44 -12.22 20.57
CA PHE A 362 -6.44 -13.29 20.68
C PHE A 362 -6.38 -13.84 22.10
N ASP A 363 -6.26 -15.15 22.21
CA ASP A 363 -6.15 -15.87 23.48
C ASP A 363 -4.68 -16.01 23.91
N GLU A 364 -3.75 -16.00 22.94
CA GLU A 364 -2.31 -16.13 23.15
C GLU A 364 -1.51 -15.33 22.12
N TRP A 365 -0.43 -14.71 22.58
CA TRP A 365 0.48 -13.88 21.79
C TRP A 365 1.87 -14.52 21.74
N LEU A 366 2.29 -14.91 20.54
CA LEU A 366 3.62 -15.44 20.24
C LEU A 366 4.44 -14.31 19.60
N VAL A 367 5.38 -13.77 20.36
CA VAL A 367 6.19 -12.61 19.95
C VAL A 367 7.63 -12.98 19.67
N ALA A 368 8.20 -12.30 18.68
CA ALA A 368 9.59 -12.48 18.28
C ALA A 368 10.22 -11.12 17.91
N PRO A 369 11.55 -10.98 18.01
CA PRO A 369 12.21 -9.76 17.56
C PRO A 369 12.20 -9.65 16.03
N LEU A 370 12.35 -8.44 15.50
CA LEU A 370 12.67 -8.21 14.08
C LEU A 370 14.16 -7.91 13.95
N ALA A 371 14.87 -8.65 13.11
CA ALA A 371 16.33 -8.56 12.93
C ALA A 371 16.77 -7.30 12.15
N MET A 372 16.49 -6.11 12.72
CA MET A 372 16.81 -4.82 12.13
C MET A 372 16.93 -3.73 13.22
N PRO A 373 17.66 -2.63 12.99
CA PRO A 373 17.94 -1.62 14.03
C PRO A 373 16.71 -1.02 14.73
N ARG A 374 15.55 -0.99 14.05
CA ARG A 374 14.29 -0.44 14.57
C ARG A 374 13.30 -1.51 15.03
N GLY A 375 13.66 -2.79 14.96
CA GLY A 375 12.84 -3.88 15.48
C GLY A 375 12.80 -3.85 17.00
N LEU A 376 11.62 -4.03 17.59
CA LEU A 376 11.52 -4.25 19.03
C LEU A 376 12.07 -5.64 19.39
N SER A 377 12.73 -5.77 20.55
CA SER A 377 13.10 -7.07 21.10
C SER A 377 11.87 -7.84 21.58
N ALA A 378 11.98 -9.16 21.72
CA ALA A 378 10.89 -9.98 22.27
C ALA A 378 10.53 -9.57 23.71
N GLU A 379 11.54 -9.17 24.51
CA GLU A 379 11.36 -8.65 25.86
C GLU A 379 10.56 -7.34 25.84
N ALA A 380 10.94 -6.38 24.99
CA ALA A 380 10.25 -5.10 24.88
C ALA A 380 8.82 -5.27 24.37
N LEU A 381 8.57 -6.20 23.44
CA LEU A 381 7.22 -6.57 22.99
C LEU A 381 6.40 -7.14 24.15
N GLN A 382 6.96 -8.08 24.91
CA GLN A 382 6.28 -8.69 26.05
C GLN A 382 5.92 -7.65 27.13
N GLU A 383 6.86 -6.79 27.51
CA GLU A 383 6.63 -5.74 28.51
C GLU A 383 5.50 -4.79 28.09
N ARG A 384 5.48 -4.38 26.82
CA ARG A 384 4.45 -3.48 26.30
C ARG A 384 3.07 -4.15 26.17
N LEU A 385 3.04 -5.44 25.79
CA LEU A 385 1.81 -6.24 25.78
C LEU A 385 1.25 -6.41 27.19
N ALA A 386 2.11 -6.75 28.16
CA ALA A 386 1.73 -6.88 29.56
C ALA A 386 1.19 -5.55 30.13
N ALA A 387 1.84 -4.43 29.82
CA ALA A 387 1.37 -3.10 30.21
C ALA A 387 -0.02 -2.74 29.61
N ALA A 388 -0.38 -3.31 28.46
CA ALA A 388 -1.70 -3.17 27.85
C ALA A 388 -2.76 -4.16 28.38
N GLY A 389 -2.38 -5.00 29.35
CA GLY A 389 -3.24 -6.02 29.97
C GLY A 389 -3.32 -7.33 29.19
N VAL A 390 -2.30 -7.68 28.40
CA VAL A 390 -2.20 -8.99 27.75
C VAL A 390 -1.44 -9.94 28.68
N GLU A 391 -2.10 -11.01 29.12
CA GLU A 391 -1.54 -11.95 30.11
C GLU A 391 -0.73 -13.09 29.46
N ASN A 392 -1.25 -13.66 28.37
CA ASN A 392 -0.66 -14.84 27.72
C ASN A 392 0.32 -14.45 26.60
N VAL A 393 1.56 -14.13 26.98
CA VAL A 393 2.63 -13.77 26.03
C VAL A 393 3.80 -14.75 26.12
N ARG A 394 4.19 -15.32 24.98
CA ARG A 394 5.37 -16.18 24.84
C ARG A 394 6.38 -15.58 23.88
N ARG A 395 7.65 -15.67 24.24
CA ARG A 395 8.78 -15.15 23.46
C ARG A 395 9.42 -16.25 22.64
N PHE A 396 9.84 -15.89 21.43
CA PHE A 396 10.56 -16.74 20.50
C PHE A 396 11.79 -16.00 19.96
N PRO A 397 12.82 -16.74 19.51
CA PRO A 397 14.04 -16.12 18.98
C PRO A 397 13.83 -15.42 17.64
N ASP A 398 12.86 -15.87 16.84
CA ASP A 398 12.53 -15.34 15.51
C ASP A 398 11.07 -15.62 15.16
N VAL A 399 10.53 -14.88 14.17
CA VAL A 399 9.11 -14.97 13.78
C VAL A 399 8.80 -16.36 13.22
N ALA A 400 9.74 -16.96 12.50
CA ALA A 400 9.60 -18.31 11.96
C ALA A 400 9.36 -19.36 13.06
N SER A 401 10.07 -19.25 14.18
CA SER A 401 9.94 -20.14 15.33
C SER A 401 8.63 -19.91 16.08
N ALA A 402 8.20 -18.65 16.24
CA ALA A 402 6.88 -18.31 16.77
C ALA A 402 5.76 -18.92 15.92
N TYR A 403 5.86 -18.78 14.59
CA TYR A 403 4.86 -19.31 13.66
C TYR A 403 4.82 -20.85 13.65
N ARG A 404 5.98 -21.52 13.66
CA ARG A 404 6.04 -22.99 13.77
C ARG A 404 5.46 -23.49 15.08
N ALA A 405 5.71 -22.80 16.19
CA ALA A 405 5.09 -23.14 17.47
C ALA A 405 3.57 -22.99 17.42
N ALA A 406 3.07 -21.86 16.89
CA ALA A 406 1.64 -21.66 16.68
C ALA A 406 1.01 -22.77 15.84
N LEU A 407 1.64 -23.16 14.72
CA LEU A 407 1.17 -24.25 13.87
C LEU A 407 1.18 -25.62 14.57
N SER A 408 2.19 -25.90 15.41
CA SER A 408 2.29 -27.18 16.12
C SER A 408 1.26 -27.33 17.24
N GLU A 409 0.78 -26.22 17.79
CA GLU A 409 -0.15 -26.19 18.93
C GLU A 409 -1.61 -26.01 18.50
N ALA A 410 -1.84 -25.40 17.33
CA ALA A 410 -3.16 -25.14 16.81
C ALA A 410 -3.84 -26.42 16.28
N GLY A 411 -5.06 -26.69 16.77
CA GLY A 411 -5.96 -27.68 16.20
C GLY A 411 -6.64 -27.18 14.93
N GLU A 412 -7.41 -28.06 14.28
CA GLU A 412 -8.11 -27.73 13.02
C GLU A 412 -9.12 -26.59 13.13
N ASN A 413 -9.69 -26.38 14.32
CA ASN A 413 -10.69 -25.35 14.61
C ASN A 413 -10.08 -24.05 15.15
N ASP A 414 -8.75 -23.96 15.21
CA ASP A 414 -8.06 -22.78 15.70
C ASP A 414 -7.75 -21.80 14.57
N ARG A 415 -7.31 -20.59 14.98
CA ARG A 415 -6.93 -19.52 14.07
C ARG A 415 -5.57 -18.98 14.45
N ILE A 416 -4.72 -18.78 13.45
CA ILE A 416 -3.46 -18.06 13.56
C ILE A 416 -3.58 -16.75 12.77
N ALA A 417 -3.24 -15.62 13.37
CA ALA A 417 -3.06 -14.38 12.64
C ALA A 417 -1.64 -13.85 12.85
N ALA A 418 -0.93 -13.60 11.75
CA ALA A 418 0.39 -13.01 11.77
C ALA A 418 0.36 -11.57 11.28
N PHE A 419 0.82 -10.63 12.11
CA PHE A 419 0.69 -9.21 11.82
C PHE A 419 1.66 -8.31 12.62
N GLY A 420 1.57 -7.00 12.38
CA GLY A 420 2.32 -5.96 13.09
C GLY A 420 3.45 -5.34 12.27
N SER A 421 3.88 -6.00 11.19
CA SER A 421 4.91 -5.49 10.28
C SER A 421 4.91 -6.24 8.96
N PHE A 422 5.40 -5.60 7.90
CA PHE A 422 5.77 -6.29 6.66
C PHE A 422 6.82 -7.38 6.89
N HIS A 423 7.78 -7.14 7.79
CA HIS A 423 8.85 -8.10 8.11
C HIS A 423 8.31 -9.38 8.77
N THR A 424 7.33 -9.26 9.66
CA THR A 424 6.66 -10.42 10.28
C THR A 424 6.01 -11.30 9.22
N VAL A 425 5.27 -10.67 8.29
CA VAL A 425 4.62 -11.39 7.20
C VAL A 425 5.65 -11.99 6.23
N ALA A 426 6.73 -11.27 5.94
CA ALA A 426 7.80 -11.73 5.06
C ALA A 426 8.48 -13.01 5.57
N GLU A 427 8.84 -13.05 6.86
CA GLU A 427 9.46 -14.23 7.48
C GLU A 427 8.54 -15.45 7.38
N ILE A 428 7.23 -15.28 7.54
CA ILE A 428 6.27 -16.38 7.42
C ILE A 428 6.08 -16.79 5.97
N MET A 429 5.95 -15.83 5.05
CA MET A 429 5.79 -16.13 3.63
C MET A 429 7.01 -16.87 3.06
N ALA A 430 8.21 -16.61 3.57
CA ALA A 430 9.42 -17.34 3.19
C ALA A 430 9.41 -18.82 3.60
N LEU A 431 8.56 -19.21 4.57
CA LEU A 431 8.38 -20.60 4.99
C LEU A 431 7.32 -21.35 4.17
N LEU A 432 6.45 -20.61 3.48
CA LEU A 432 5.40 -21.21 2.68
C LEU A 432 6.00 -21.77 1.38
N PRO A 433 5.45 -22.88 0.84
CA PRO A 433 5.83 -23.32 -0.49
C PRO A 433 5.61 -22.18 -1.51
N PRO A 434 6.42 -22.12 -2.58
CA PRO A 434 6.23 -21.15 -3.64
C PRO A 434 4.78 -21.18 -4.12
N GLN A 435 4.13 -20.01 -4.15
CA GLN A 435 2.81 -19.88 -4.76
C GLN A 435 3.01 -19.89 -6.28
N GLU A 436 2.49 -20.92 -6.96
CA GLU A 436 2.53 -21.06 -8.43
C GLU A 436 1.75 -19.96 -9.16
#